data_AF-A0A257ST01-F1
#
_entry.id   AF-A0A257ST01-F1
#
_cell.length_a   1.000
_cell.length_b   1.000
_cell.length_c   1.000
_cell.angle_alpha   90.00
_cell.angle_beta   90.00
_cell.angle_gamma   90.00
#
_symmetry.space_group_name_H-M   'P 1'
#
loop_
_entity.id
_entity.type
_entity.pdbx_description
1 polymer ?
#
loop_
_entity_poly.entity_id
_entity_poly.type
_entity_poly.pdbx_seq_one_letter_code
_entity_poly.pdbx_strand_id
1 'polypeptide(L)'
;MLNWFKGNKTPPLRETTDPAETAPVVFSAAEVALVHPASATAGLAAESSPAEPGKKGLFARLKEGLSRSREQLASGVERLVFGKKEIDAELLEDLEALLLQADLGMAATQEMMAAVTEKVRRKELSDPQALTAALRAALLDILRPRAAQWSPRKGETQVVMMVGINGAGKTTTIGKLAARWKGEG
;
A
#
# COMPACT_ATOMS: atom_id res chain seq x y z
N MET A 1 -15.43 55.10 -23.22
CA MET A 1 -15.98 54.07 -24.11
C MET A 1 -15.08 53.99 -25.34
N LEU A 2 -14.18 53.00 -25.40
CA LEU A 2 -13.23 52.83 -26.51
C LEU A 2 -13.51 51.48 -27.17
N ASN A 3 -13.97 51.51 -28.43
CA ASN A 3 -14.26 50.36 -29.25
C ASN A 3 -12.97 49.57 -29.57
N TRP A 4 -12.80 48.41 -28.94
CA TRP A 4 -11.71 47.46 -29.17
C TRP A 4 -12.24 46.18 -29.83
N PHE A 5 -12.80 46.31 -31.04
CA PHE A 5 -13.19 45.16 -31.85
C PHE A 5 -12.92 45.42 -33.33
N LYS A 6 -11.70 45.09 -33.76
CA LYS A 6 -11.41 44.72 -35.16
C LYS A 6 -10.32 43.66 -35.19
N GLY A 7 -10.74 42.44 -35.55
CA GLY A 7 -9.93 41.46 -36.25
C GLY A 7 -9.04 40.56 -35.42
N ASN A 8 -9.50 39.34 -35.14
CA ASN A 8 -8.67 38.17 -35.41
C ASN A 8 -9.51 36.93 -35.72
N LYS A 9 -9.00 36.19 -36.70
CA LYS A 9 -9.67 35.17 -37.51
C LYS A 9 -9.89 33.88 -36.71
N THR A 10 -11.10 33.34 -36.83
CA THR A 10 -11.46 31.98 -36.39
C THR A 10 -10.67 30.95 -37.20
N PRO A 11 -9.96 30.00 -36.58
CA PRO A 11 -9.38 28.87 -37.30
C PRO A 11 -10.50 27.92 -37.77
N PRO A 12 -10.44 27.35 -38.99
CA PRO A 12 -11.49 26.48 -39.48
C PRO A 12 -11.49 25.14 -38.73
N LEU A 13 -12.69 24.68 -38.41
CA LEU A 13 -12.96 23.34 -37.87
C LEU A 13 -12.63 22.30 -38.95
N ARG A 14 -11.81 21.30 -38.60
CA ARG A 14 -11.54 20.15 -39.48
C ARG A 14 -12.77 19.25 -39.47
N GLU A 15 -13.41 19.12 -40.62
CA GLU A 15 -14.48 18.16 -40.87
C GLU A 15 -13.93 16.72 -40.85
N THR A 16 -14.72 15.85 -40.24
CA THR A 16 -14.52 14.42 -40.06
C THR A 16 -14.59 13.67 -41.39
N THR A 17 -13.58 12.85 -41.68
CA THR A 17 -13.74 11.65 -42.50
C THR A 17 -13.01 10.50 -41.80
N ASP A 18 -13.80 9.56 -41.29
CA ASP A 18 -13.44 8.18 -40.97
C ASP A 18 -14.21 7.32 -42.01
N PRO A 19 -13.80 6.07 -42.37
CA PRO A 19 -13.36 5.07 -41.41
C PRO A 19 -12.23 4.12 -41.87
N ALA A 20 -11.62 3.47 -40.86
CA ALA A 20 -11.14 2.08 -40.88
C ALA A 20 -9.98 1.70 -41.83
N GLU A 21 -8.78 1.59 -41.27
CA GLU A 21 -7.91 0.43 -41.53
C GLU A 21 -6.99 0.16 -40.32
N THR A 22 -7.50 -0.62 -39.36
CA THR A 22 -6.74 -1.15 -38.23
C THR A 22 -5.90 -2.33 -38.68
N ALA A 23 -4.61 -2.11 -38.92
CA ALA A 23 -3.65 -3.22 -38.97
C ALA A 23 -3.39 -3.72 -37.55
N PRO A 24 -3.53 -5.04 -37.26
CA PRO A 24 -3.33 -5.56 -35.92
C PRO A 24 -1.83 -5.61 -35.58
N VAL A 25 -1.43 -4.91 -34.52
CA VAL A 25 -0.11 -5.11 -33.90
C VAL A 25 -0.16 -6.43 -33.13
N VAL A 26 0.43 -7.46 -33.72
CA VAL A 26 0.56 -8.80 -33.13
C VAL A 26 1.58 -8.74 -31.99
N PHE A 27 1.14 -8.92 -30.75
CA PHE A 27 2.04 -9.22 -29.63
C PHE A 27 2.43 -10.70 -29.70
N SER A 28 3.65 -10.95 -30.17
CA SER A 28 4.27 -12.28 -30.12
C SER A 28 4.74 -12.56 -28.69
N ALA A 29 4.04 -13.47 -28.02
CA ALA A 29 4.43 -14.07 -26.76
C ALA A 29 5.32 -15.28 -27.04
N ALA A 30 6.63 -15.13 -26.91
CA ALA A 30 7.53 -16.24 -26.62
C ALA A 30 8.90 -15.71 -26.19
N GLU A 31 9.42 -16.34 -25.14
CA GLU A 31 10.84 -16.47 -24.83
C GLU A 31 11.48 -15.37 -23.97
N VAL A 32 11.48 -15.59 -22.65
CA VAL A 32 12.70 -15.38 -21.86
C VAL A 32 12.90 -16.56 -20.93
N ALA A 33 14.05 -17.19 -21.14
CA ALA A 33 14.52 -18.41 -20.51
C ALA A 33 14.81 -18.30 -19.01
N LEU A 34 14.79 -19.46 -18.38
CA LEU A 34 15.26 -19.78 -17.03
C LEU A 34 16.66 -19.23 -16.76
N VAL A 35 16.82 -18.45 -15.70
CA VAL A 35 18.10 -18.25 -15.01
C VAL A 35 17.86 -18.21 -13.51
N HIS A 36 18.27 -19.27 -12.81
CA HIS A 36 18.71 -19.18 -11.41
C HIS A 36 20.14 -18.62 -11.41
N PRO A 37 20.52 -17.80 -10.42
CA PRO A 37 21.30 -18.39 -9.34
C PRO A 37 21.02 -17.83 -7.93
N ALA A 38 21.19 -18.74 -6.96
CA ALA A 38 21.83 -18.59 -5.66
C ALA A 38 21.84 -17.23 -4.92
N SER A 39 21.21 -17.26 -3.74
CA SER A 39 21.70 -16.79 -2.44
C SER A 39 22.59 -15.54 -2.41
N ALA A 40 22.03 -14.44 -1.93
CA ALA A 40 22.78 -13.36 -1.29
C ALA A 40 21.98 -12.78 -0.12
N THR A 41 22.27 -13.27 1.08
CA THR A 41 22.05 -12.54 2.34
C THR A 41 22.89 -11.27 2.32
N ALA A 42 22.26 -10.10 2.24
CA ALA A 42 22.92 -8.82 2.46
C ALA A 42 21.95 -7.82 3.12
N GLY A 43 22.16 -7.64 4.44
CA GLY A 43 22.03 -6.38 5.18
C GLY A 43 20.79 -5.51 4.97
N LEU A 44 19.87 -5.57 5.94
CA LEU A 44 19.09 -4.40 6.33
C LEU A 44 20.03 -3.36 6.97
N ALA A 45 20.67 -2.53 6.16
CA ALA A 45 21.29 -1.29 6.60
C ALA A 45 20.53 -0.14 5.94
N ALA A 46 19.55 0.41 6.67
CA ALA A 46 18.94 1.67 6.32
C ALA A 46 19.97 2.78 6.57
N GLU A 47 20.58 3.30 5.51
CA GLU A 47 21.37 4.53 5.55
C GLU A 47 20.42 5.70 5.88
N SER A 48 20.44 6.14 7.13
CA SER A 48 19.77 7.35 7.58
C SER A 48 20.66 8.57 7.30
N SER A 49 20.26 9.39 6.33
CA SER A 49 20.77 10.76 6.15
C SER A 49 20.48 11.62 7.40
N PRO A 50 21.34 12.59 7.78
CA PRO A 50 21.25 13.27 9.06
C PRO A 50 19.98 14.10 9.17
N ALA A 51 19.16 13.80 10.18
CA ALA A 51 17.96 14.55 10.48
C ALA A 51 18.33 15.91 11.09
N GLU A 52 17.83 16.99 10.48
CA GLU A 52 17.78 18.32 11.09
C GLU A 52 17.10 18.26 12.48
N PRO A 53 17.65 18.94 13.50
CA PRO A 53 17.13 18.88 14.86
C PRO A 53 15.74 19.53 14.92
N GLY A 54 14.72 18.72 15.24
CA GLY A 54 13.36 19.19 15.57
C GLY A 54 12.23 18.63 14.72
N LYS A 55 12.50 18.00 13.58
CA LYS A 55 11.47 17.31 12.79
C LYS A 55 11.44 15.82 13.14
N LYS A 56 10.36 15.36 13.77
CA LYS A 56 10.08 13.92 13.93
C LYS A 56 10.27 13.23 12.57
N GLY A 57 11.08 12.18 12.52
CA GLY A 57 11.31 11.40 11.30
C GLY A 57 10.00 10.84 10.72
N LEU A 58 9.98 10.50 9.43
CA LEU A 58 8.79 9.99 8.74
C LEU A 58 8.14 8.80 9.47
N PHE A 59 8.98 7.88 9.97
CA PHE A 59 8.53 6.73 10.75
C PHE A 59 7.87 7.12 12.08
N ALA A 60 8.43 8.11 12.79
CA ALA A 60 7.86 8.60 14.05
C ALA A 60 6.49 9.24 13.83
N ARG A 61 6.34 10.03 12.75
CA ARG A 61 5.06 10.63 12.36
C ARG A 61 4.03 9.58 11.95
N LEU A 62 4.45 8.53 11.25
CA LEU A 62 3.59 7.41 10.90
C LEU A 62 3.11 6.65 12.14
N LYS A 63 4.03 6.32 13.06
CA LYS A 63 3.72 5.64 14.33
C LYS A 63 2.75 6.44 15.20
N GLU A 64 2.88 7.77 15.20
CA GLU A 64 1.96 8.68 15.89
C GLU A 64 0.58 8.72 15.21
N GLY A 65 0.53 8.83 13.89
CA GLY A 65 -0.72 8.83 13.11
C GLY A 65 -1.52 7.53 13.24
N LEU A 66 -0.84 6.40 13.45
CA LEU A 66 -1.45 5.08 13.64
C LEU A 66 -1.70 4.71 15.12
N SER A 67 -1.46 5.62 16.06
CA SER A 67 -1.55 5.34 17.50
C SER A 67 -2.91 4.75 17.92
N ARG A 68 -4.01 5.37 17.50
CA ARG A 68 -5.38 4.93 17.86
C ARG A 68 -5.69 3.52 17.35
N SER A 69 -5.45 3.27 16.06
CA SER A 69 -5.70 1.94 15.46
C SER A 69 -4.82 0.87 16.09
N ARG A 70 -3.54 1.20 16.38
CA ARG A 70 -2.63 0.29 17.06
C ARG A 70 -3.13 -0.05 18.46
N GLU A 71 -3.58 0.94 19.21
CA GLU A 71 -4.07 0.75 20.58
C GLU A 71 -5.33 -0.11 20.61
N GLN A 72 -6.29 0.14 19.72
CA GLN A 72 -7.52 -0.67 19.61
C GLN A 72 -7.21 -2.14 19.28
N LEU A 73 -6.36 -2.40 18.28
CA LEU A 73 -5.98 -3.75 17.91
C LEU A 73 -5.13 -4.44 18.97
N ALA A 74 -4.09 -3.78 19.48
CA ALA A 74 -3.20 -4.37 20.47
C ALA A 74 -3.94 -4.70 21.77
N SER A 75 -4.74 -3.77 22.29
CA SER A 75 -5.52 -4.00 23.50
C SER A 75 -6.60 -5.08 23.31
N GLY A 76 -7.22 -5.14 22.14
CA GLY A 76 -8.19 -6.20 21.81
C GLY A 76 -7.55 -7.58 21.80
N VAL A 77 -6.42 -7.72 21.12
CA VAL A 77 -5.67 -8.99 21.09
C VAL A 77 -5.16 -9.35 22.48
N GLU A 78 -4.58 -8.40 23.23
CA GLU A 78 -4.11 -8.61 24.60
C GLU A 78 -5.22 -9.08 25.54
N ARG A 79 -6.41 -8.47 25.46
CA ARG A 79 -7.57 -8.90 26.26
C ARG A 79 -7.99 -10.33 25.92
N LEU A 80 -8.00 -10.66 24.64
CA LEU A 80 -8.43 -11.97 24.17
C LEU A 80 -7.47 -13.08 24.65
N VAL A 81 -6.18 -12.80 24.67
CA VAL A 81 -5.16 -13.74 25.14
C VAL A 81 -4.97 -13.77 26.66
N PHE A 82 -5.51 -12.79 27.38
CA PHE A 82 -5.26 -12.65 28.81
C PHE A 82 -5.85 -13.82 29.60
N GLY A 83 -5.00 -14.52 30.35
CA GLY A 83 -5.42 -15.65 31.20
C GLY A 83 -5.68 -16.97 30.46
N LYS A 84 -5.55 -17.00 29.13
CA LYS A 84 -5.65 -18.24 28.32
C LYS A 84 -4.30 -18.96 28.31
N LYS A 85 -4.32 -20.28 28.53
CA LYS A 85 -3.11 -21.13 28.53
C LYS A 85 -2.85 -21.79 27.18
N GLU A 86 -3.87 -21.92 26.36
CA GLU A 86 -3.85 -22.62 25.07
C GLU A 86 -4.65 -21.82 24.04
N ILE A 87 -4.42 -22.12 22.76
CA ILE A 87 -5.14 -21.54 21.63
C ILE A 87 -6.26 -22.53 21.25
N ASP A 88 -7.47 -22.25 21.74
CA ASP A 88 -8.68 -23.04 21.47
C ASP A 88 -9.50 -22.46 20.30
N ALA A 89 -10.56 -23.17 19.90
CA ALA A 89 -11.42 -22.73 18.80
C ALA A 89 -12.20 -21.45 19.13
N GLU A 90 -12.60 -21.28 20.40
CA GLU A 90 -13.29 -20.07 20.89
C GLU A 90 -12.39 -18.84 20.74
N LEU A 91 -11.12 -18.95 21.11
CA LEU A 91 -10.13 -17.87 20.95
C LEU A 91 -9.96 -17.46 19.49
N LEU A 92 -9.97 -18.41 18.56
CA LEU A 92 -9.83 -18.13 17.13
C LEU A 92 -11.09 -17.45 16.56
N GLU A 93 -12.27 -17.83 17.01
CA GLU A 93 -13.54 -17.19 16.62
C GLU A 93 -13.62 -15.74 17.10
N ASP A 94 -13.29 -15.50 18.38
CA ASP A 94 -13.22 -14.15 18.94
C ASP A 94 -12.16 -13.28 18.23
N LEU A 95 -11.04 -13.88 17.83
CA LEU A 95 -10.00 -13.19 17.08
C LEU A 95 -10.49 -12.79 15.70
N GLU A 96 -11.21 -13.66 15.00
CA GLU A 96 -11.84 -13.33 13.71
C GLU A 96 -12.81 -12.15 13.84
N ALA A 97 -13.67 -12.18 14.86
CA ALA A 97 -14.61 -11.10 15.15
C ALA A 97 -13.88 -9.77 15.42
N LEU A 98 -12.79 -9.81 16.20
CA LEU A 98 -11.96 -8.63 16.49
C LEU A 98 -11.35 -8.05 15.20
N LEU A 99 -10.80 -8.89 14.32
CA LEU A 99 -10.20 -8.45 13.06
C LEU A 99 -11.25 -7.80 12.13
N LEU A 100 -12.47 -8.33 12.08
CA LEU A 100 -13.56 -7.73 11.31
C LEU A 100 -13.98 -6.36 11.88
N GLN A 101 -14.05 -6.22 13.20
CA GLN A 101 -14.36 -4.95 13.87
C GLN A 101 -13.29 -3.89 13.65
N ALA A 102 -12.05 -4.29 13.34
CA ALA A 102 -10.93 -3.40 13.11
C ALA A 102 -10.79 -2.92 11.64
N ASP A 103 -11.85 -3.04 10.84
CA ASP A 103 -11.92 -2.60 9.44
C ASP A 103 -10.97 -3.37 8.48
N LEU A 104 -10.54 -4.59 8.81
CA LEU A 104 -9.73 -5.40 7.89
C LEU A 104 -10.55 -5.96 6.70
N GLY A 105 -11.85 -6.19 6.94
CA GLY A 105 -12.76 -6.77 5.96
C GLY A 105 -12.63 -8.29 5.78
N MET A 106 -13.69 -8.91 5.23
CA MET A 106 -13.85 -10.37 5.17
C MET A 106 -12.67 -11.10 4.51
N ALA A 107 -12.25 -10.65 3.32
CA ALA A 107 -11.24 -11.37 2.53
C ALA A 107 -9.88 -11.42 3.23
N ALA A 108 -9.43 -10.29 3.79
CA ALA A 108 -8.15 -10.21 4.50
C ALA A 108 -8.21 -11.00 5.81
N THR A 109 -9.31 -10.89 6.56
CA THR A 109 -9.49 -11.66 7.81
C THR A 109 -9.46 -13.16 7.54
N GLN A 110 -10.18 -13.66 6.54
CA GLN A 110 -10.17 -15.09 6.20
C GLN A 110 -8.78 -15.58 5.81
N GLU A 111 -8.04 -14.82 5.00
CA GLU A 111 -6.67 -15.14 4.62
C GLU A 111 -5.74 -15.22 5.84
N MET A 112 -5.87 -14.26 6.77
CA MET A 112 -5.11 -14.26 8.03
C MET A 112 -5.49 -15.43 8.94
N MET A 113 -6.78 -15.71 9.12
CA MET A 113 -7.27 -16.77 9.99
C MET A 113 -6.90 -18.16 9.47
N ALA A 114 -6.90 -18.37 8.15
CA ALA A 114 -6.41 -19.60 7.54
C ALA A 114 -4.92 -19.82 7.84
N ALA A 115 -4.09 -18.78 7.68
CA ALA A 115 -2.66 -18.86 7.97
C ALA A 115 -2.37 -19.13 9.46
N VAL A 116 -3.12 -18.51 10.37
CA VAL A 116 -2.97 -18.72 11.82
C VAL A 116 -3.45 -20.11 12.23
N THR A 117 -4.63 -20.53 11.78
CA THR A 117 -5.21 -21.84 12.10
C THR A 117 -4.32 -22.99 11.63
N GLU A 118 -3.71 -22.87 10.46
CA GLU A 118 -2.77 -23.87 9.97
C GLU A 118 -1.53 -24.01 10.88
N LYS A 119 -1.02 -22.89 11.41
CA LYS A 119 0.11 -22.91 12.36
C LYS A 119 -0.29 -23.52 13.71
N VAL A 120 -1.51 -23.25 14.19
CA VAL A 120 -2.06 -23.92 15.38
C VAL A 120 -2.13 -25.44 15.15
N ARG A 121 -2.67 -25.87 13.99
CA ARG A 121 -2.80 -27.28 13.62
C ARG A 121 -1.45 -28.00 13.58
N ARG A 122 -0.40 -27.31 13.12
CA ARG A 122 0.99 -27.82 13.10
C ARG A 122 1.68 -27.77 14.45
N LYS A 123 1.02 -27.29 15.51
CA LYS A 123 1.58 -27.06 16.85
C LYS A 123 2.79 -26.11 16.83
N GLU A 124 2.81 -25.18 15.87
CA GLU A 124 3.85 -24.15 15.75
C GLU A 124 3.58 -22.95 16.67
N LEU A 125 2.38 -22.86 17.24
CA LEU A 125 1.99 -21.82 18.20
C LEU A 125 1.81 -22.44 19.58
N SER A 126 2.76 -22.17 20.47
CA SER A 126 2.82 -22.73 21.83
C SER A 126 2.06 -21.92 22.87
N ASP A 127 1.89 -20.62 22.63
CA ASP A 127 1.31 -19.69 23.59
C ASP A 127 0.65 -18.50 22.88
N PRO A 128 -0.13 -17.69 23.62
CA PRO A 128 -0.81 -16.55 23.03
C PRO A 128 0.11 -15.38 22.59
N GLN A 129 1.37 -15.32 23.03
CA GLN A 129 2.34 -14.35 22.49
C GLN A 129 2.79 -14.79 21.09
N ALA A 130 2.98 -16.09 20.88
CA ALA A 130 3.25 -16.67 19.57
C ALA A 130 2.11 -16.39 18.58
N LEU A 131 0.85 -16.36 19.05
CA LEU A 131 -0.31 -15.97 18.25
C LEU A 131 -0.18 -14.54 17.69
N THR A 132 0.21 -13.58 18.53
CA THR A 132 0.44 -12.18 18.10
C THR A 132 1.53 -12.10 17.03
N ALA A 133 2.63 -12.85 17.21
CA ALA A 133 3.71 -12.91 16.24
C ALA A 133 3.24 -13.54 14.91
N ALA A 134 2.42 -14.59 14.97
CA ALA A 134 1.86 -15.25 13.80
C ALA A 134 0.92 -14.35 13.00
N LEU A 135 0.06 -13.58 13.68
CA LEU A 135 -0.80 -12.57 13.08
C LEU A 135 -0.01 -11.49 12.35
N ARG A 136 1.05 -10.98 12.99
CA ARG A 136 1.94 -10.00 12.36
C ARG A 136 2.61 -10.57 11.11
N ALA A 137 3.05 -11.81 11.15
CA ALA A 137 3.65 -12.47 9.99
C ALA A 137 2.64 -12.63 8.84
N ALA A 138 1.43 -13.12 9.14
CA ALA A 138 0.36 -13.27 8.15
C ALA A 138 0.01 -11.93 7.49
N LEU A 139 -0.12 -10.85 8.28
CA LEU A 139 -0.37 -9.51 7.72
C LEU A 139 0.77 -9.03 6.82
N LEU A 140 2.03 -9.30 7.18
CA LEU A 140 3.16 -8.97 6.32
C LEU A 140 3.15 -9.76 5.02
N ASP A 141 2.74 -11.02 5.03
CA ASP A 141 2.66 -11.86 3.83
C ASP A 141 1.56 -11.37 2.88
N ILE A 142 0.47 -10.82 3.41
CA ILE A 142 -0.58 -10.14 2.63
C ILE A 142 -0.06 -8.84 2.00
N LEU A 143 0.75 -8.07 2.74
CA LEU A 143 1.19 -6.73 2.32
C LEU A 143 2.41 -6.75 1.39
N ARG A 144 3.37 -7.65 1.60
CA ARG A 144 4.65 -7.69 0.86
C ARG A 144 4.47 -7.76 -0.67
N PRO A 145 3.62 -8.64 -1.24
CA PRO A 145 3.44 -8.71 -2.69
C PRO A 145 2.84 -7.43 -3.28
N ARG A 146 2.19 -6.61 -2.46
CA ARG A 146 1.49 -5.38 -2.85
C ARG A 146 2.34 -4.12 -2.61
N ALA A 147 3.54 -4.27 -2.05
CA ALA A 147 4.48 -3.18 -1.83
C ALA A 147 5.19 -2.82 -3.15
N ALA A 148 4.43 -2.38 -4.16
CA ALA A 148 4.99 -1.88 -5.41
C ALA A 148 5.74 -0.57 -5.15
N GLN A 149 7.02 -0.54 -5.51
CA GLN A 149 7.79 0.69 -5.47
C GLN A 149 7.52 1.49 -6.73
N TRP A 150 7.06 2.72 -6.56
CA TRP A 150 7.05 3.67 -7.65
C TRP A 150 8.46 4.19 -7.88
N SER A 151 9.03 3.88 -9.05
CA SER A 151 10.36 4.33 -9.47
C SER A 151 10.23 5.19 -10.74
N PRO A 152 10.06 6.51 -10.60
CA PRO A 152 10.07 7.42 -11.75
C PRO A 152 11.46 7.45 -12.40
N ARG A 153 11.52 7.43 -13.74
CA ARG A 153 12.77 7.53 -14.49
C ARG A 153 13.33 8.95 -14.39
N LYS A 154 14.62 9.07 -14.05
CA LYS A 154 15.31 10.36 -13.99
C LYS A 154 15.39 10.99 -15.38
N GLY A 155 15.17 12.30 -15.46
CA GLY A 155 15.29 13.08 -16.71
C GLY A 155 14.06 13.03 -17.63
N GLU A 156 13.03 12.26 -17.27
CA GLU A 156 11.78 12.19 -18.03
C GLU A 156 10.65 12.93 -17.30
N THR A 157 9.83 13.67 -18.04
CA THR A 157 8.61 14.29 -17.50
C THR A 157 7.62 13.20 -17.11
N GLN A 158 7.34 13.07 -15.81
CA GLN A 158 6.37 12.12 -15.27
C GLN A 158 5.01 12.81 -15.12
N VAL A 159 3.96 12.25 -15.72
CA VAL A 159 2.59 12.74 -15.59
C VAL A 159 1.82 11.82 -14.66
N VAL A 160 1.31 12.38 -13.55
CA VAL A 160 0.53 11.64 -12.54
C VAL A 160 -0.90 12.17 -12.52
N MET A 161 -1.86 11.33 -12.90
CA MET A 161 -3.28 11.67 -12.84
C MET A 161 -3.89 11.21 -11.50
N MET A 162 -4.41 12.17 -10.73
CA MET A 162 -5.05 11.89 -9.44
C MET A 162 -6.56 11.70 -9.63
N VAL A 163 -7.08 10.53 -9.26
CA VAL A 163 -8.50 10.18 -9.36
C VAL A 163 -9.11 9.92 -7.97
N GLY A 164 -10.41 10.16 -7.81
CA GLY A 164 -11.15 9.90 -6.56
C GLY A 164 -12.30 10.87 -6.30
N ILE A 165 -13.12 10.59 -5.29
CA ILE A 165 -14.30 11.39 -4.93
C ILE A 165 -13.96 12.75 -4.30
N ASN A 166 -14.96 13.62 -4.17
CA ASN A 166 -14.82 14.89 -3.45
C ASN A 166 -14.51 14.64 -1.96
N GLY A 167 -13.62 15.44 -1.36
CA GLY A 167 -13.24 15.28 0.05
C GLY A 167 -12.17 14.22 0.35
N ALA A 168 -11.80 13.34 -0.59
CA ALA A 168 -10.77 12.31 -0.38
C ALA A 168 -9.32 12.84 -0.27
N GLY A 169 -9.12 14.16 -0.25
CA GLY A 169 -7.80 14.77 -0.07
C GLY A 169 -6.92 14.87 -1.33
N LYS A 170 -7.47 14.67 -2.54
CA LYS A 170 -6.70 14.72 -3.81
C LYS A 170 -5.80 15.97 -3.93
N THR A 171 -6.37 17.16 -3.78
CA THR A 171 -5.65 18.44 -3.90
C THR A 171 -4.58 18.58 -2.80
N THR A 172 -4.88 18.15 -1.58
CA THR A 172 -3.91 18.16 -0.46
C THR A 172 -2.74 17.20 -0.72
N THR A 173 -3.03 16.02 -1.27
CA THR A 173 -2.00 15.03 -1.64
C THR A 173 -1.13 15.55 -2.78
N ILE A 174 -1.70 16.21 -3.80
CA ILE A 174 -0.94 16.87 -4.87
C ILE A 174 0.06 17.87 -4.28
N GLY A 175 -0.38 18.76 -3.38
CA GLY A 175 0.51 19.75 -2.75
C GLY A 175 1.63 19.11 -1.92
N LYS A 176 1.32 18.05 -1.16
CA LYS A 176 2.32 17.30 -0.38
C LYS A 176 3.35 16.60 -1.26
N LEU A 177 2.91 15.96 -2.35
CA LEU A 177 3.80 15.29 -3.29
C LEU A 177 4.67 16.29 -4.05
N ALA A 178 4.09 17.40 -4.53
CA ALA A 178 4.84 18.46 -5.20
C ALA A 178 5.91 19.08 -4.30
N ALA A 179 5.57 19.37 -3.03
CA ALA A 179 6.54 19.88 -2.06
C ALA A 179 7.63 18.85 -1.75
N ARG A 180 7.29 17.56 -1.70
CA ARG A 180 8.24 16.47 -1.49
C ARG A 180 9.21 16.34 -2.66
N TRP A 181 8.72 16.20 -3.90
CA TRP A 181 9.60 16.03 -5.08
C TRP A 181 10.46 17.26 -5.31
N LYS A 182 9.92 18.47 -5.15
CA LYS A 182 10.72 19.70 -5.21
C LYS A 182 11.88 19.71 -4.20
N GLY A 183 11.71 19.06 -3.04
CA GLY A 183 12.77 18.91 -2.05
C GLY A 183 13.76 17.78 -2.35
N GLU A 184 13.38 16.81 -3.19
CA GLU A 184 14.22 15.69 -3.62
C GLU A 184 15.07 16.04 -4.87
N GLY A 185 14.71 17.10 -5.61
CA GLY A 185 15.41 17.59 -6.81
C GLY A 185 14.74 17.15 -8.10
#